data_AF-A0A953Q560-F1
#
_entry.id   AF-A0A953Q560-F1
#
_cell.length_a   1.000
_cell.length_b   1.000
_cell.length_c   1.000
_cell.angle_alpha   90.00
_cell.angle_beta   90.00
_cell.angle_gamma   90.00
#
_symmetry.space_group_name_H-M   'P 1'
#
loop_
_entity.id
_entity.type
_entity.pdbx_description
1 polymer ?
#
loop_
_entity_poly.entity_id
_entity_poly.type
_entity_poly.pdbx_seq_one_letter_code
_entity_poly.pdbx_strand_id
1 'polypeptide(L)' 'MPTEHRSRAAACRYIALNDVGDTVDSLYRTATQQQLEAALRDWLTTTIVRLENQAPGHPSEACL' A
#
# COMPACT_ATOMS: atom_id res chain seq x y z
N MET A 1 -4.41 8.97 1.01
CA MET A 1 -3.26 9.56 0.29
C MET A 1 -2.75 10.76 1.07
N PRO A 2 -1.47 10.80 1.47
CA PRO A 2 -0.85 11.99 2.05
C PRO A 2 -1.15 13.21 1.17
N THR A 3 -1.44 14.35 1.81
CA THR A 3 -2.03 15.51 1.14
C THR A 3 -1.10 16.09 0.07
N GLU A 4 0.22 16.02 0.29
CA GLU A 4 1.26 16.47 -0.63
C GLU A 4 1.30 15.71 -1.97
N HIS A 5 0.70 14.52 -2.05
CA HIS A 5 0.76 13.69 -3.27
C HIS A 5 -0.53 13.72 -4.10
N ARG A 6 -1.64 14.28 -3.58
CA ARG A 6 -2.96 14.19 -4.24
C ARG A 6 -3.03 14.87 -5.62
N SER A 7 -2.19 15.86 -5.87
CA SER A 7 -2.12 16.62 -7.12
C SER A 7 -1.28 15.94 -8.21
N ARG A 8 -0.56 14.85 -7.91
CA ARG A 8 0.24 14.10 -8.89
C ARG A 8 -0.56 12.95 -9.48
N ALA A 9 -0.59 12.87 -10.81
CA ALA A 9 -1.12 11.70 -11.51
C ALA A 9 -0.44 10.42 -11.00
N ALA A 10 -1.24 9.48 -10.50
CA ALA A 10 -0.84 8.24 -9.81
C ALA A 10 0.11 8.40 -8.61
N ALA A 11 -0.23 9.35 -7.72
CA ALA A 11 0.32 9.51 -6.36
C ALA A 11 0.59 8.19 -5.61
N CYS A 12 -0.28 7.20 -5.78
CA CYS A 12 -0.20 5.89 -5.13
C CYS A 12 1.14 5.18 -5.40
N ARG A 13 1.79 5.45 -6.54
CA ARG A 13 3.05 4.80 -6.91
C ARG A 13 4.23 5.20 -6.03
N TYR A 14 4.09 6.28 -5.25
CA TYR A 14 5.12 6.81 -4.36
C TYR A 14 4.89 6.45 -2.89
N ILE A 15 3.93 5.58 -2.60
CA ILE A 15 3.75 5.07 -1.24
C ILE A 15 4.91 4.12 -0.92
N ALA A 16 5.50 4.30 0.26
CA ALA A 16 6.51 3.40 0.77
C ALA A 16 5.91 2.04 1.09
N LEU A 17 6.48 0.98 0.52
CA LEU A 17 6.08 -0.41 0.66
C LEU A 17 6.80 -1.12 1.81
N ASN A 18 7.94 -0.61 2.26
CA ASN A 18 8.76 -1.20 3.31
C ASN A 18 9.52 -0.12 4.10
N ASP A 19 10.22 -0.53 5.17
CA ASP A 19 10.95 0.39 6.07
C ASP A 19 12.14 1.11 5.42
N VAL A 20 12.68 0.56 4.33
CA VAL A 20 13.77 1.21 3.56
C VAL A 20 13.25 2.28 2.59
N GLY A 21 11.92 2.44 2.48
CA GLY A 21 11.28 3.47 1.68
C GLY A 21 11.14 3.13 0.20
N ASP A 22 11.23 1.85 -0.17
CA ASP A 22 10.94 1.44 -1.55
C ASP A 22 9.49 1.76 -1.91
N THR A 23 9.28 2.16 -3.15
CA THR A 23 7.96 2.49 -3.70
C THR A 23 7.73 1.67 -4.97
N VAL A 24 6.48 1.68 -5.47
CA VAL A 24 6.19 1.07 -6.77
C VAL A 24 7.05 1.72 -7.88
N ASP A 25 7.29 3.04 -7.83
CA ASP A 25 8.14 3.74 -8.80
C ASP A 25 9.61 3.29 -8.73
N SER A 26 10.19 3.14 -7.53
CA SER A 26 11.58 2.72 -7.39
C SER A 26 11.77 1.26 -7.83
N LEU A 27 10.94 0.35 -7.33
CA LEU A 27 11.03 -1.08 -7.63
C LEU A 27 10.74 -1.39 -9.10
N TYR A 28 9.84 -0.65 -9.75
CA TYR A 28 9.61 -0.82 -11.19
C TYR A 28 10.87 -0.52 -12.02
N ARG A 29 11.74 0.37 -11.54
CA ARG A 29 12.98 0.75 -12.23
C ARG A 29 14.17 -0.14 -11.88
N THR A 30 14.22 -0.67 -10.66
CA THR A 30 15.43 -1.29 -10.10
C THR A 30 15.31 -2.78 -9.81
N ALA A 31 14.08 -3.30 -9.67
CA ALA A 31 13.82 -4.67 -9.27
C ALA A 31 13.19 -5.49 -10.40
N THR A 32 13.16 -6.81 -10.21
CA THR A 32 12.38 -7.69 -11.08
C THR A 32 10.89 -7.56 -10.78
N GLN A 33 10.06 -7.92 -11.76
CA GLN A 33 8.61 -7.98 -11.61
C GLN A 33 8.19 -8.82 -10.38
N GLN A 34 8.84 -9.96 -10.15
CA GLN A 34 8.55 -10.83 -9.01
C GLN A 34 8.82 -10.15 -7.66
N GLN A 35 9.92 -9.39 -7.57
CA GLN A 35 10.27 -8.64 -6.35
C GLN A 35 9.31 -7.48 -6.10
N LEU A 36 8.93 -6.75 -7.16
CA LEU A 36 7.92 -5.70 -7.09
C LEU A 36 6.58 -6.25 -6.57
N GLU A 37 6.09 -7.34 -7.16
CA GLU A 37 4.81 -7.94 -6.76
C GLU A 37 4.85 -8.50 -5.34
N ALA A 38 5.97 -9.10 -4.93
CA ALA A 38 6.14 -9.60 -3.57
C ALA A 38 6.09 -8.45 -2.55
N ALA A 39 6.85 -7.37 -2.77
CA ALA A 39 6.87 -6.20 -1.89
C ALA A 39 5.50 -5.50 -1.83
N LEU A 40 4.82 -5.36 -2.97
CA LEU A 40 3.50 -4.74 -3.03
C LEU A 40 2.43 -5.58 -2.31
N ARG A 41 2.47 -6.91 -2.47
CA ARG A 41 1.54 -7.84 -1.82
C ARG A 41 1.68 -7.81 -0.30
N ASP A 42 2.92 -7.86 0.18
CA ASP A 42 3.23 -7.80 1.60
C ASP A 42 2.72 -6.49 2.21
N TRP A 43 3.03 -5.37 1.58
CA TRP A 43 2.57 -4.05 2.02
C TRP A 43 1.04 -3.93 2.05
N LEU A 44 0.35 -4.39 1.00
CA LEU A 44 -1.11 -4.34 0.93
C LEU A 44 -1.75 -5.14 2.05
N THR A 45 -1.31 -6.38 2.25
CA THR A 45 -1.88 -7.29 3.26
C THR A 45 -1.67 -6.72 4.66
N THR A 46 -0.44 -6.29 4.96
CA THR A 46 -0.10 -5.65 6.24
C THR A 46 -0.89 -4.36 6.48
N THR A 47 -1.04 -3.54 5.44
CA THR A 47 -1.79 -2.28 5.54
C THR A 47 -3.28 -2.52 5.74
N ILE A 48 -3.87 -3.49 5.04
CA ILE A 48 -5.28 -3.87 5.21
C ILE A 48 -5.52 -4.32 6.65
N VAL A 49 -4.74 -5.30 7.15
CA VAL A 49 -4.85 -5.79 8.53
C VAL A 49 -4.69 -4.66 9.54
N ARG A 50 -3.74 -3.74 9.33
CA ARG A 50 -3.57 -2.57 10.20
C ARG A 50 -4.81 -1.68 10.19
N LEU A 51 -5.35 -1.37 9.01
CA LEU A 51 -6.52 -0.49 8.87
C LEU A 51 -7.79 -1.12 9.46
N GLU A 52 -7.99 -2.42 9.25
CA GLU A 52 -9.11 -3.17 9.83
C GLU A 52 -9.04 -3.18 11.36
N ASN A 53 -7.85 -3.35 11.93
CA ASN A 53 -7.64 -3.28 13.39
C ASN A 53 -7.74 -1.85 13.95
N GLN A 54 -7.55 -0.81 13.13
CA GLN A 54 -7.63 0.60 13.54
C GLN A 54 -9.03 1.21 13.37
N ALA A 55 -9.90 0.59 12.58
CA ALA A 55 -11.27 1.05 12.44
C ALA A 55 -12.07 0.67 13.70
N PRO A 56 -12.66 1.61 14.45
CA PRO A 56 -13.70 1.27 15.41
C PRO A 56 -14.93 0.80 14.61
N GLY A 57 -15.01 -0.53 14.41
CA GLY A 57 -16.17 -1.24 13.89
C GLY A 57 -16.75 -0.70 12.57
N HIS A 58 -16.24 -1.19 11.44
CA HIS A 58 -17.15 -1.51 10.34
C HIS A 58 -17.32 -3.03 10.34
N PRO A 59 -18.46 -3.56 10.84
CA PRO A 59 -18.73 -4.99 10.75
C PRO A 59 -19.04 -5.29 9.29
N SER A 60 -18.01 -5.58 8.48
CA SER A 60 -18.20 -6.17 7.16
C SER A 60 -18.56 -7.66 7.29
N GLU A 61 -19.46 -7.99 8.21
CA GLU A 61 -20.11 -9.30 8.40
C GLU A 61 -21.26 -9.23 9.43
N ALA A 62 -22.09 -8.18 9.39
CA ALA A 62 -23.38 -8.20 10.07
C ALA A 62 -24.51 -7.78 9.11
N CYS A 63 -25.37 -8.76 8.80
CA CYS A 63 -26.60 -8.72 8.01
C CYS A 63 -26.48 -8.71 6.47
N LEU A 64 -26.55 -9.91 5.87
CA LEU A 64 -27.75 -10.44 5.18
C LEU A 64 -27.71 -11.97 5.16
#